data_AF-A0A381L4U9-F1
#
_entry.id   AF-A0A381L4U9-F1
#
_cell.length_a   1.000
_cell.length_b   1.000
_cell.length_c   1.000
_cell.angle_alpha   90.00
_cell.angle_beta   90.00
_cell.angle_gamma   90.00
#
_symmetry.space_group_name_H-M   'P 1'
#
loop_
_entity.id
_entity.type
_entity.pdbx_description
1 polymer ?
#
loop_
_entity_poly.entity_id
_entity_poly.type
_entity_poly.pdbx_seq_one_letter_code
_entity_poly.pdbx_strand_id
1 'polypeptide(L)'
;MARIPNSPLHQTPLTCFESLLANSTIAKFKRWCSTFPRPTFLVLHWVYFIVTCFISSLLFWCINSTDISYVNSIFMVVAAMTQAGLNTVNLAALNLFQQVLLLVLMVAGNHILVSIIVIHVRRRAFEVRFKEEEEEDIQRSQFALKVSTPSSVFSHEIQNTPSHSSIAAQSSISTDMTIYNRQQYKPTHIDRNSQFHSLSIEERKRVRCVEYQAVKLLGYIVPAYYIIWQVIGCLALGLYISANKPSIATDIHTHPWWVAIYLGVAAFNNAGMSLLDGSVAPLQNSTFPLVVLSFLMMAGNTAYPIFLRWLLRLALRIIPDNEKFSDWTETLRFILRFPRRVYTNLFPSEQTWWLLALLIFFNAFDWTAFEILNHYSVALRSIPMGPLVLDGLFQTIAIRSSGFTVIPIASLFVGLQSLYVLMMYISAFPVTITMRSSNVYEERSLGIYTRDVPKTSDPEKSEDCQAFKAFPTRHLDRFYFVQEQIRRQLGHDLWFLVIGMMIITCFESTNYERDPLTFALFNIIFEIISAYGGVGFSVGLPDQAYSFCGAWHPFSRLILCAMMMRGRHRGLPFDIDKAIQLPGEKSEIAEEQDHNIRIVSWMTDRIEYSENVKTERFSNIGPTPPINARLKM
;
A
#
# COMPACT_ATOMS: atom_id res chain seq x y z
N MET A 1 42.60 40.77 61.90
CA MET A 1 42.17 39.67 62.78
C MET A 1 40.94 39.00 62.15
N ALA A 2 41.01 37.67 62.04
CA ALA A 2 39.92 36.70 61.78
C ALA A 2 39.17 36.70 60.43
N ARG A 3 39.11 35.50 59.87
CA ARG A 3 38.47 35.03 58.63
C ARG A 3 37.29 34.11 59.06
N ILE A 4 36.35 33.84 58.12
CA ILE A 4 35.36 32.72 58.04
C ILE A 4 33.92 33.06 58.50
N PRO A 5 32.81 32.55 57.89
CA PRO A 5 32.63 31.85 56.59
C PRO A 5 31.58 32.50 55.64
N ASN A 6 31.72 32.22 54.34
CA ASN A 6 30.62 32.33 53.38
C ASN A 6 29.68 31.11 53.56
N SER A 7 28.40 31.35 53.83
CA SER A 7 27.32 30.39 53.64
C SER A 7 26.62 30.62 52.29
N PRO A 8 26.12 29.57 51.63
CA PRO A 8 25.56 29.64 50.28
C PRO A 8 24.06 29.88 50.38
N LEU A 9 23.48 30.84 49.66
CA LEU A 9 22.04 30.86 49.35
C LEU A 9 21.73 32.01 48.38
N HIS A 10 21.81 31.70 47.09
CA HIS A 10 20.89 32.23 46.08
C HIS A 10 21.02 31.36 44.81
N GLN A 11 20.59 30.10 44.90
CA GLN A 11 20.16 29.38 43.71
C GLN A 11 18.78 29.92 43.34
N THR A 12 18.71 30.58 42.18
CA THR A 12 17.47 31.13 41.63
C THR A 12 16.49 30.00 41.31
N PRO A 13 15.17 30.20 41.53
CA PRO A 13 14.14 29.16 41.30
C PRO A 13 14.06 28.67 39.83
N LEU A 14 14.63 29.42 38.88
CA LEU A 14 14.76 29.03 37.48
C LEU A 14 15.70 27.84 37.26
N THR A 15 16.82 27.75 37.98
CA THR A 15 17.77 26.64 37.80
C THR A 15 17.25 25.32 38.39
N CYS A 16 16.44 25.42 39.45
CA CYS A 16 15.72 24.27 40.00
C CYS A 16 14.61 23.78 39.04
N PHE A 17 13.88 24.70 38.41
CA PHE A 17 12.82 24.38 37.43
C PHE A 17 13.38 23.74 36.14
N GLU A 18 14.52 24.22 35.64
CA GLU A 18 15.22 23.59 34.51
C GLU A 18 15.72 22.17 34.86
N SER A 19 16.21 21.95 36.08
CA SER A 19 16.64 20.61 36.54
C SER A 19 15.47 19.64 36.74
N LEU A 20 14.28 20.14 37.12
CA LEU A 20 13.05 19.36 37.26
C LEU A 20 12.46 18.98 35.90
N LEU A 21 12.52 19.87 34.90
CA LEU A 21 12.12 19.57 33.52
C LEU A 21 13.06 18.54 32.86
N ALA A 22 14.36 18.59 33.15
CA ALA A 22 15.33 17.59 32.70
C ALA A 22 15.09 16.19 33.30
N ASN A 23 14.45 16.11 34.48
CA ASN A 23 14.11 14.86 35.16
C ASN A 23 12.67 14.37 34.90
N SER A 24 11.92 15.07 34.04
CA SER A 24 10.56 14.70 33.67
C SER A 24 10.49 13.32 32.98
N THR A 25 9.39 12.61 33.21
CA THR A 25 9.04 11.36 32.52
C THR A 25 9.13 11.48 31.00
N ILE A 26 8.90 12.68 30.45
CA ILE A 26 9.00 12.98 29.01
C ILE A 26 10.46 12.97 28.52
N ALA A 27 11.40 13.51 29.29
CA ALA A 27 12.83 13.48 28.94
C ALA A 27 13.40 12.05 29.04
N LYS A 28 12.97 11.28 30.05
CA LYS A 28 13.31 9.85 30.18
C LYS A 28 12.69 9.02 29.07
N PHE A 29 11.45 9.30 28.66
CA PHE A 29 10.79 8.66 27.53
C PHE A 29 11.50 8.99 26.20
N LYS A 30 11.90 10.26 25.98
CA LYS A 30 12.66 10.66 24.80
C LYS A 30 14.04 10.00 24.73
N ARG A 31 14.71 9.84 25.88
CA ARG A 31 16.00 9.14 26.00
C ARG A 31 15.85 7.63 25.81
N TRP A 32 14.81 7.03 26.35
CA TRP A 32 14.44 5.62 26.14
C TRP A 32 14.09 5.35 24.66
N CYS A 33 13.30 6.22 24.03
CA CYS A 33 13.01 6.15 22.59
C CYS A 33 14.25 6.37 21.71
N SER A 34 15.28 7.10 22.19
CA SER A 34 16.53 7.28 21.45
C SER A 34 17.45 6.03 21.47
N THR A 35 17.21 5.09 22.39
CA THR A 35 17.96 3.83 22.48
C THR A 35 17.43 2.77 21.52
N PHE A 36 16.17 2.89 21.07
CA PHE A 36 15.61 1.99 20.07
C PHE A 36 15.94 2.46 18.65
N PRO A 37 16.30 1.55 17.73
CA PRO A 37 16.39 1.87 16.31
C PRO A 37 15.06 2.48 15.85
N ARG A 38 15.12 3.45 14.92
CA ARG A 38 13.92 4.13 14.41
C ARG A 38 12.92 3.08 13.89
N PRO A 39 11.67 3.04 14.39
CA PRO A 39 10.74 1.99 14.02
C PRO A 39 10.44 2.03 12.52
N THR A 40 10.61 0.90 11.84
CA THR A 40 10.23 0.73 10.43
C THR A 40 8.72 0.89 10.28
N PHE A 41 8.26 1.37 9.12
CA PHE A 41 6.83 1.53 8.80
C PHE A 41 6.02 0.26 9.12
N LEU A 42 6.53 -0.93 8.78
CA LEU A 42 5.89 -2.20 9.06
C LEU A 42 5.63 -2.42 10.57
N VAL A 43 6.63 -2.14 11.42
CA VAL A 43 6.51 -2.29 12.88
C VAL A 43 5.47 -1.31 13.42
N LEU A 44 5.49 -0.06 12.97
CA LEU A 44 4.52 0.95 13.37
C LEU A 44 3.08 0.54 12.99
N HIS A 45 2.91 -0.03 11.80
CA HIS A 45 1.62 -0.50 11.31
C HIS A 45 1.09 -1.69 12.13
N TRP A 46 1.95 -2.65 12.47
CA TRP A 46 1.58 -3.74 13.38
C TRP A 46 1.15 -3.25 14.76
N VAL A 47 1.91 -2.32 15.35
CA VAL A 47 1.57 -1.72 16.64
C VAL A 47 0.24 -0.99 16.56
N TYR A 48 0.00 -0.22 15.50
CA TYR A 48 -1.27 0.44 15.25
C TYR A 48 -2.44 -0.56 15.24
N PHE A 49 -2.37 -1.62 14.44
CA PHE A 49 -3.44 -2.61 14.34
C PHE A 49 -3.69 -3.32 15.68
N ILE A 50 -2.63 -3.78 16.36
CA ILE A 50 -2.77 -4.51 17.62
C ILE A 50 -3.36 -3.62 18.72
N VAL A 51 -2.84 -2.40 18.88
CA VAL A 51 -3.28 -1.47 19.93
C VAL A 51 -4.72 -1.02 19.67
N THR A 52 -5.05 -0.65 18.43
CA THR A 52 -6.42 -0.26 18.07
C THR A 52 -7.40 -1.41 18.28
N CYS A 53 -7.08 -2.63 17.84
CA CYS A 53 -7.92 -3.79 18.08
C CYS A 53 -8.12 -4.06 19.58
N PHE A 54 -7.06 -3.99 20.39
CA PHE A 54 -7.16 -4.26 21.83
C PHE A 54 -8.02 -3.23 22.58
N ILE A 55 -7.82 -1.94 22.28
CA ILE A 55 -8.62 -0.87 22.89
C ILE A 55 -10.08 -0.99 22.45
N SER A 56 -10.32 -1.17 21.15
CA SER A 56 -11.67 -1.28 20.63
C SER A 56 -12.37 -2.55 21.07
N SER A 57 -11.69 -3.69 21.26
CA SER A 57 -12.32 -4.92 21.77
C SER A 57 -12.76 -4.77 23.21
N LEU A 58 -12.00 -4.04 24.03
CA LEU A 58 -12.40 -3.71 25.41
C LEU A 58 -13.64 -2.81 25.40
N LEU A 59 -13.64 -1.75 24.59
CA LEU A 59 -14.80 -0.86 24.46
C LEU A 59 -16.05 -1.58 23.95
N PHE A 60 -15.88 -2.45 22.94
CA PHE A 60 -16.96 -3.24 22.35
C PHE A 60 -17.59 -4.18 23.38
N TRP A 61 -16.78 -4.76 24.27
CA TRP A 61 -17.23 -5.65 25.33
C TRP A 61 -17.86 -4.91 26.52
N CYS A 62 -17.27 -3.78 26.95
CA CYS A 62 -17.79 -3.02 28.09
C CYS A 62 -19.13 -2.32 27.80
N ILE A 63 -19.36 -1.91 26.55
CA ILE A 63 -20.56 -1.15 26.14
C ILE A 63 -21.48 -2.07 25.34
N ASN A 64 -21.89 -3.16 25.99
CA ASN A 64 -22.70 -4.19 25.37
C ASN A 64 -24.06 -4.32 26.06
N SER A 65 -25.12 -4.48 25.29
CA SER A 65 -26.47 -4.75 25.83
C SER A 65 -26.87 -6.22 25.71
N THR A 66 -26.15 -7.03 24.94
CA THR A 66 -26.38 -8.48 24.83
C THR A 66 -25.22 -9.22 25.47
N ASP A 67 -25.40 -10.43 26.03
CA ASP A 67 -24.28 -11.16 26.63
C ASP A 67 -23.34 -11.73 25.55
N ILE A 68 -22.37 -10.93 25.09
CA ILE A 68 -21.36 -11.35 24.11
C ILE A 68 -20.07 -11.71 24.84
N SER A 69 -19.57 -12.92 24.59
CA SER A 69 -18.26 -13.35 25.11
C SER A 69 -17.14 -12.43 24.63
N TYR A 70 -16.14 -12.19 25.49
CA TYR A 70 -15.01 -11.33 25.13
C TYR A 70 -14.24 -11.82 23.88
N VAL A 71 -14.18 -13.14 23.66
CA VAL A 71 -13.57 -13.73 22.47
C VAL A 71 -14.31 -13.32 21.20
N ASN A 72 -15.66 -13.28 21.22
CA ASN A 72 -16.45 -12.76 20.11
C ASN A 72 -16.22 -11.27 19.90
N SER A 73 -16.09 -10.48 20.97
CA SER A 73 -15.76 -9.06 20.87
C SER A 73 -14.42 -8.81 20.19
N ILE A 74 -13.36 -9.56 20.58
CA ILE A 74 -12.05 -9.50 19.90
C ILE A 74 -12.21 -9.88 18.42
N PHE A 75 -12.91 -10.97 18.14
CA PHE A 75 -13.09 -11.46 16.78
C PHE A 75 -13.74 -10.41 15.87
N MET A 76 -14.87 -9.85 16.30
CA MET A 76 -15.62 -8.85 15.52
C MET A 76 -14.77 -7.61 15.25
N VAL A 77 -14.01 -7.14 16.25
CA VAL A 77 -13.13 -5.97 16.12
C VAL A 77 -11.94 -6.25 15.19
N VAL A 78 -11.31 -7.43 15.31
CA VAL A 78 -10.19 -7.83 14.43
C VAL A 78 -10.70 -8.01 13.00
N ALA A 79 -11.85 -8.66 12.80
CA ALA A 79 -12.43 -8.86 11.47
C ALA A 79 -12.78 -7.52 10.79
N ALA A 80 -13.35 -6.57 11.53
CA ALA A 80 -13.62 -5.22 11.00
C ALA A 80 -12.33 -4.45 10.67
N MET A 81 -11.34 -4.45 11.57
CA MET A 81 -10.07 -3.73 11.39
C MET A 81 -9.21 -4.32 10.27
N THR A 82 -9.21 -5.65 10.11
CA THR A 82 -8.47 -6.33 9.04
C THR A 82 -9.22 -6.35 7.71
N GLN A 83 -10.48 -5.91 7.71
CA GLN A 83 -11.39 -5.97 6.57
C GLN A 83 -11.63 -7.41 6.10
N ALA A 84 -11.62 -8.37 7.03
CA ALA A 84 -11.82 -9.77 6.72
C ALA A 84 -13.30 -10.17 6.63
N GLY A 85 -14.23 -9.33 7.05
CA GLY A 85 -15.68 -9.47 6.82
C GLY A 85 -16.41 -10.61 7.52
N LEU A 86 -15.70 -11.52 8.17
CA LEU A 86 -16.31 -12.58 8.95
C LEU A 86 -16.92 -12.05 10.25
N ASN A 87 -18.07 -12.59 10.62
CA ASN A 87 -18.79 -12.23 11.83
C ASN A 87 -19.14 -13.47 12.67
N THR A 88 -18.86 -13.43 13.97
CA THR A 88 -19.24 -14.52 14.91
C THR A 88 -20.59 -14.28 15.57
N VAL A 89 -21.11 -13.06 15.48
CA VAL A 89 -22.40 -12.63 16.04
C VAL A 89 -23.16 -11.90 14.93
N ASN A 90 -24.48 -12.04 14.91
CA ASN A 90 -25.32 -11.29 13.99
C ASN A 90 -25.21 -9.78 14.26
N LEU A 91 -24.87 -8.99 13.24
CA LEU A 91 -24.69 -7.55 13.37
C LEU A 91 -26.01 -6.81 13.64
N ALA A 92 -27.11 -7.35 13.14
CA ALA A 92 -28.47 -6.86 13.40
C ALA A 92 -28.79 -6.82 14.90
N ALA A 93 -28.31 -7.81 15.65
CA ALA A 93 -28.55 -7.94 17.09
C ALA A 93 -27.65 -7.06 17.96
N LEU A 94 -26.66 -6.37 17.36
CA LEU A 94 -25.74 -5.50 18.08
C LEU A 94 -26.36 -4.13 18.36
N ASN A 95 -25.87 -3.48 19.40
CA ASN A 95 -26.22 -2.09 19.68
C ASN A 95 -25.73 -1.14 18.60
N LEU A 96 -26.39 0.01 18.47
CA LEU A 96 -25.95 1.09 17.58
C LEU A 96 -24.50 1.50 17.84
N PHE A 97 -24.07 1.61 19.11
CA PHE A 97 -22.68 1.93 19.45
C PHE A 97 -21.69 0.89 18.90
N GLN A 98 -22.00 -0.40 19.04
CA GLN A 98 -21.18 -1.50 18.53
C GLN A 98 -21.13 -1.50 17.01
N GLN A 99 -22.27 -1.28 16.35
CA GLN A 99 -22.34 -1.15 14.89
C GLN A 99 -21.49 0.03 14.38
N VAL A 100 -21.62 1.21 15.01
CA VAL A 100 -20.82 2.40 14.69
C VAL A 100 -19.33 2.13 14.93
N LEU A 101 -18.96 1.47 16.03
CA LEU A 101 -17.57 1.13 16.34
C LEU A 101 -16.97 0.22 15.26
N LEU A 102 -17.68 -0.83 14.84
CA LEU A 102 -17.24 -1.69 13.73
C LEU A 102 -17.11 -0.89 12.43
N LEU A 103 -18.05 0.02 12.15
CA LEU A 103 -17.99 0.87 10.97
C LEU A 103 -16.76 1.78 10.96
N VAL A 104 -16.43 2.40 12.10
CA VAL A 104 -15.22 3.20 12.26
C VAL A 104 -13.96 2.34 12.09
N LEU A 105 -13.95 1.11 12.59
CA LEU A 105 -12.82 0.19 12.42
C LEU A 105 -12.62 -0.24 10.96
N MET A 106 -13.70 -0.46 10.20
CA MET A 106 -13.61 -0.76 8.77
C MET A 106 -12.94 0.38 7.98
N VAL A 107 -13.25 1.63 8.36
CA VAL A 107 -12.63 2.85 7.81
C VAL A 107 -11.17 2.98 8.26
N ALA A 108 -10.88 2.73 9.53
CA ALA A 108 -9.55 2.83 10.13
C ALA A 108 -8.56 1.81 9.55
N GLY A 109 -9.01 0.58 9.35
CA GLY A 109 -8.22 -0.50 8.76
C GLY A 109 -7.89 -0.33 7.29
N ASN A 110 -8.50 0.66 6.62
CA ASN A 110 -8.42 0.79 5.18
C ASN A 110 -7.06 1.29 4.68
N HIS A 111 -6.53 0.65 3.64
CA HIS A 111 -5.20 0.99 3.12
C HIS A 111 -5.14 2.40 2.52
N ILE A 112 -6.25 2.89 1.96
CA ILE A 112 -6.33 4.28 1.45
C ILE A 112 -6.18 5.27 2.62
N LEU A 113 -6.82 5.02 3.77
CA LEU A 113 -6.70 5.89 4.94
C LEU A 113 -5.26 5.91 5.48
N VAL A 114 -4.64 4.75 5.62
CA VAL A 114 -3.23 4.64 6.03
C VAL A 114 -2.33 5.46 5.09
N SER A 115 -2.58 5.39 3.78
CA SER A 115 -1.80 6.15 2.80
C SER A 115 -2.00 7.68 2.88
N ILE A 116 -3.19 8.16 3.28
CA ILE A 116 -3.47 9.58 3.52
C ILE A 116 -2.57 10.09 4.66
N ILE A 117 -2.48 9.34 5.76
CA ILE A 117 -1.64 9.69 6.90
C ILE A 117 -0.17 9.79 6.46
N VAL A 118 0.30 8.83 5.66
CA VAL A 118 1.68 8.83 5.14
C VAL A 118 1.96 10.06 4.25
N ILE A 119 1.02 10.45 3.38
CA ILE A 119 1.15 11.67 2.55
C ILE A 119 1.30 12.91 3.46
N HIS A 120 0.48 13.04 4.50
CA HIS A 120 0.54 14.18 5.41
C HIS A 120 1.83 14.22 6.24
N VAL A 121 2.30 13.07 6.73
CA VAL A 121 3.59 12.96 7.42
C VAL A 121 4.72 13.39 6.50
N ARG A 122 4.70 12.91 5.24
CA ARG A 122 5.72 13.27 4.26
C ARG A 122 5.67 14.76 3.88
N ARG A 123 4.48 15.33 3.71
CA ARG A 123 4.29 16.77 3.49
C ARG A 123 4.93 17.57 4.61
N ARG A 124 4.66 17.21 5.87
CA ARG A 124 5.24 17.88 7.04
C ARG A 124 6.77 17.75 7.09
N ALA A 125 7.29 16.60 6.66
CA ALA A 125 8.74 16.38 6.59
C ALA A 125 9.41 17.32 5.58
N PHE A 126 8.79 17.55 4.40
CA PHE A 126 9.26 18.57 3.47
C PHE A 126 9.20 19.97 4.08
N GLU A 127 8.09 20.35 4.72
CA GLU A 127 7.94 21.68 5.35
C GLU A 127 9.00 21.93 6.43
N VAL A 128 9.33 20.92 7.24
CA VAL A 128 10.40 21.03 8.25
C VAL A 128 11.77 21.17 7.59
N ARG A 129 12.06 20.39 6.56
CA ARG A 129 13.34 20.50 5.83
C ARG A 129 13.54 21.85 5.17
N PHE A 130 12.50 22.41 4.55
CA PHE A 130 12.62 23.75 3.94
C PHE A 130 12.87 24.83 5.00
N LYS A 131 12.33 24.69 6.20
CA LYS A 131 12.63 25.60 7.32
C LYS A 131 14.07 25.45 7.81
N GLU A 132 14.55 24.22 7.96
CA GLU A 132 15.95 23.95 8.34
C GLU A 132 16.92 24.55 7.31
N GLU A 133 16.65 24.37 6.01
CA GLU A 133 17.45 24.97 4.93
C GLU A 133 17.43 26.50 4.95
N GLU A 134 16.27 27.12 5.18
CA GLU A 134 16.14 28.57 5.30
C GLU A 134 16.94 29.11 6.49
N GLU A 135 16.89 28.42 7.64
CA GLU A 135 17.68 28.76 8.83
C GLU A 135 19.20 28.61 8.56
N GLU A 136 19.63 27.55 7.87
CA GLU A 136 21.02 27.35 7.47
C GLU A 136 21.51 28.43 6.49
N ASP A 137 20.69 28.81 5.50
CA ASP A 137 21.02 29.86 4.52
C ASP A 137 21.11 31.24 5.19
N ILE A 138 20.24 31.53 6.16
CA ILE A 138 20.32 32.74 7.00
C ILE A 138 21.61 32.74 7.83
N GLN A 139 21.99 31.61 8.45
CA GLN A 139 23.22 31.51 9.21
C GLN A 139 24.47 31.68 8.33
N ARG A 140 24.48 31.06 7.14
CA ARG A 140 25.58 31.19 6.16
C ARG A 140 25.74 32.62 5.66
N SER A 141 24.65 33.30 5.33
CA SER A 141 24.69 34.70 4.89
C SER A 141 25.18 35.64 6.01
N GLN A 142 24.74 35.43 7.26
CA GLN A 142 25.26 36.15 8.42
C GLN A 142 26.75 35.88 8.68
N PHE A 143 27.22 34.64 8.48
CA PHE A 143 28.63 34.29 8.62
C PHE A 143 29.48 34.91 7.51
N ALA A 144 29.02 34.87 6.25
CA ALA A 144 29.70 35.49 5.12
C ALA A 144 29.88 37.00 5.34
N LEU A 145 28.84 37.70 5.83
CA LEU A 145 28.91 39.13 6.17
C LEU A 145 29.94 39.44 7.28
N LYS A 146 30.15 38.53 8.24
CA LYS A 146 31.14 38.68 9.33
C LYS A 146 32.57 38.38 8.89
N VAL A 147 32.77 37.49 7.91
CA VAL A 147 34.09 37.10 7.39
C VAL A 147 34.64 38.12 6.40
N SER A 148 33.78 38.89 5.71
CA SER A 148 34.19 39.97 4.81
C SER A 148 34.78 41.22 5.50
N THR A 149 34.96 41.21 6.82
CA THR A 149 35.69 42.26 7.54
C THR A 149 37.07 41.80 8.03
N PRO A 150 38.14 42.21 7.34
CA PRO A 150 39.36 42.63 8.00
C PRO A 150 39.60 44.13 7.75
N SER A 151 39.95 44.82 8.83
CA SER A 151 40.24 46.25 8.91
C SER A 151 41.34 46.70 7.93
N SER A 152 41.09 47.75 7.15
CA SER A 152 42.03 48.88 6.99
C SER A 152 41.44 50.03 6.16
N VAL A 153 41.30 51.18 6.81
CA VAL A 153 41.69 52.52 6.32
C VAL A 153 42.21 52.57 4.88
N PHE A 154 41.40 53.05 3.94
CA PHE A 154 41.86 53.98 2.89
C PHE A 154 40.65 54.71 2.30
N SER A 155 40.58 56.00 2.59
CA SER A 155 39.67 56.97 2.00
C SER A 155 40.04 57.21 0.54
N HIS A 156 39.10 57.08 -0.39
CA HIS A 156 39.00 57.99 -1.53
C HIS A 156 37.56 58.06 -2.06
N GLU A 157 36.96 59.17 -1.67
CA GLU A 157 35.87 59.96 -2.27
C GLU A 157 35.64 59.76 -3.78
N ILE A 158 34.47 59.22 -4.16
CA ILE A 158 33.78 59.54 -5.43
C ILE A 158 32.25 59.61 -5.18
N GLN A 159 31.77 60.85 -5.14
CA GLN A 159 30.46 61.40 -5.53
C GLN A 159 29.15 60.73 -5.09
N ASN A 160 28.46 61.48 -4.22
CA ASN A 160 27.04 61.41 -3.88
C ASN A 160 26.12 61.59 -5.10
N THR A 161 25.17 60.67 -5.26
CA THR A 161 23.81 60.97 -5.75
C THR A 161 22.81 60.25 -4.83
N PRO A 162 21.74 60.93 -4.35
CA PRO A 162 20.91 60.41 -3.27
C PRO A 162 19.93 59.34 -3.76
N SER A 163 19.93 58.22 -3.06
CA SER A 163 18.95 57.14 -3.13
C SER A 163 17.60 57.59 -2.57
N HIS A 164 16.53 57.42 -3.35
CA HIS A 164 15.17 57.29 -2.83
C HIS A 164 14.72 55.82 -2.92
N SER A 165 14.19 55.35 -1.79
CA SER A 165 13.34 54.16 -1.57
C SER A 165 13.93 52.76 -1.76
N SER A 166 14.73 52.34 -0.79
CA SER A 166 14.83 50.95 -0.34
C SER A 166 13.69 50.62 0.63
N ILE A 167 12.48 50.37 0.11
CA ILE A 167 11.38 49.63 0.79
C ILE A 167 10.60 48.87 -0.30
N ALA A 168 11.19 47.82 -0.86
CA ALA A 168 10.49 46.90 -1.79
C ALA A 168 11.12 45.50 -1.83
N ALA A 169 11.82 45.08 -0.76
CA ALA A 169 12.49 43.77 -0.68
C ALA A 169 11.77 42.81 0.29
N GLN A 170 10.44 42.90 0.40
CA GLN A 170 9.61 42.04 1.25
C GLN A 170 8.42 41.39 0.52
N SER A 171 8.40 41.37 -0.82
CA SER A 171 7.28 40.77 -1.57
C SER A 171 7.66 39.93 -2.80
N SER A 172 8.92 39.49 -2.95
CA SER A 172 9.39 38.74 -4.13
C SER A 172 9.77 37.29 -3.85
N ILE A 173 9.10 36.61 -2.90
CA ILE A 173 9.08 35.13 -2.84
C ILE A 173 7.87 34.57 -3.62
N SER A 174 6.92 35.42 -3.98
CA SER A 174 5.88 35.10 -4.96
C SER A 174 6.33 35.48 -6.36
N THR A 175 6.15 34.56 -7.31
CA THR A 175 6.26 34.76 -8.77
C THR A 175 7.65 34.57 -9.41
N ASP A 176 8.34 33.47 -9.11
CA ASP A 176 9.32 32.91 -10.06
C ASP A 176 9.30 31.37 -10.04
N MET A 177 8.08 30.83 -10.01
CA MET A 177 7.81 29.40 -9.98
C MET A 177 7.23 28.94 -11.31
N THR A 178 7.83 29.39 -12.44
CA THR A 178 7.59 28.77 -13.75
C THR A 178 8.29 27.41 -13.77
N ILE A 179 7.60 26.43 -13.22
CA ILE A 179 8.08 25.07 -13.09
C ILE A 179 7.99 24.41 -14.46
N TYR A 180 9.14 23.94 -14.97
CA TYR A 180 9.21 23.02 -16.11
C TYR A 180 9.07 23.63 -17.52
N ASN A 181 10.09 24.39 -17.92
CA ASN A 181 10.38 24.52 -19.34
C ASN A 181 10.78 23.15 -19.90
N ARG A 182 10.01 22.64 -20.87
CA ARG A 182 10.12 21.32 -21.56
C ARG A 182 11.54 20.96 -22.05
N GLN A 183 12.47 21.91 -22.06
CA GLN A 183 13.78 21.84 -22.73
C GLN A 183 14.98 21.69 -21.78
N GLN A 184 14.84 21.76 -20.45
CA GLN A 184 16.01 21.82 -19.56
C GLN A 184 16.55 20.49 -19.02
N TYR A 185 15.76 19.41 -18.95
CA TYR A 185 16.29 18.11 -18.51
C TYR A 185 16.74 17.28 -19.71
N LYS A 186 18.05 17.21 -19.94
CA LYS A 186 18.61 16.22 -20.86
C LYS A 186 18.21 14.81 -20.37
N PRO A 187 17.80 13.90 -21.27
CA PRO A 187 17.43 12.53 -20.91
C PRO A 187 18.58 11.71 -20.28
N THR A 188 19.78 12.27 -20.19
CA THR A 188 20.97 11.67 -19.57
C THR A 188 20.97 11.65 -18.05
N HIS A 189 20.11 12.42 -17.35
CA HIS A 189 20.09 12.54 -15.88
C HIS A 189 18.96 11.77 -15.18
N ILE A 190 18.13 11.04 -15.95
CA ILE A 190 16.96 10.34 -15.43
C ILE A 190 17.13 8.86 -15.73
N ASP A 191 17.30 8.07 -14.68
CA ASP A 191 17.46 6.62 -14.78
C ASP A 191 16.11 5.88 -14.76
N ARG A 192 16.16 4.55 -14.89
CA ARG A 192 14.99 3.67 -14.74
C ARG A 192 14.28 3.98 -13.40
N ASN A 193 12.94 3.94 -13.42
CA ASN A 193 12.09 4.16 -12.25
C ASN A 193 12.22 5.55 -11.58
N SER A 194 12.51 6.62 -12.34
CA SER A 194 12.45 8.02 -11.85
C SER A 194 13.48 8.41 -10.79
N GLN A 195 14.65 7.76 -10.83
CA GLN A 195 15.82 8.17 -10.08
C GLN A 195 16.57 9.26 -10.85
N PHE A 196 16.93 10.34 -10.17
CA PHE A 196 17.65 11.44 -10.76
C PHE A 196 19.08 11.40 -10.24
N HIS A 197 20.04 11.46 -11.15
CA HIS A 197 21.46 11.38 -10.80
C HIS A 197 22.23 12.53 -11.44
N SER A 198 23.42 12.78 -10.88
CA SER A 198 24.36 13.77 -11.43
C SER A 198 23.74 15.17 -11.59
N LEU A 199 22.84 15.55 -10.67
CA LEU A 199 22.20 16.87 -10.64
C LEU A 199 23.02 17.85 -9.80
N SER A 200 23.09 19.10 -10.28
CA SER A 200 23.58 20.23 -9.49
C SER A 200 22.69 20.51 -8.27
N ILE A 201 23.22 21.22 -7.27
CA ILE A 201 22.52 21.56 -6.03
C ILE A 201 21.23 22.33 -6.32
N GLU A 202 21.27 23.28 -7.27
CA GLU A 202 20.11 24.07 -7.67
C GLU A 202 19.03 23.23 -8.36
N GLU A 203 19.42 22.33 -9.27
CA GLU A 203 18.49 21.42 -9.94
C GLU A 203 17.82 20.47 -8.94
N ARG A 204 18.55 19.98 -7.93
CA ARG A 204 17.97 19.17 -6.85
C ARG A 204 16.95 19.96 -6.03
N LYS A 205 17.25 21.21 -5.69
CA LYS A 205 16.32 22.08 -4.95
C LYS A 205 15.03 22.29 -5.75
N ARG A 206 15.13 22.47 -7.08
CA ARG A 206 13.95 22.55 -7.97
C ARG A 206 13.12 21.27 -7.96
N VAL A 207 13.73 20.10 -8.14
CA VAL A 207 13.01 18.81 -8.12
C VAL A 207 12.27 18.62 -6.78
N ARG A 208 12.92 18.98 -5.68
CA ARG A 208 12.34 18.91 -4.32
C ARG A 208 11.13 19.82 -4.16
N CYS A 209 11.16 21.04 -4.70
CA CYS A 209 10.01 21.96 -4.70
C CYS A 209 8.82 21.38 -5.48
N VAL A 210 9.06 20.83 -6.68
CA VAL A 210 7.99 20.22 -7.49
C VAL A 210 7.39 19.00 -6.79
N GLU A 211 8.22 18.16 -6.16
CA GLU A 211 7.74 17.05 -5.35
C GLU A 211 6.86 17.51 -4.19
N TYR A 212 7.28 18.56 -3.47
CA TYR A 212 6.49 19.09 -2.37
C TYR A 212 5.13 19.59 -2.84
N GLN A 213 5.07 20.32 -3.96
CA GLN A 213 3.81 20.73 -4.56
C GLN A 213 2.93 19.54 -4.95
N ALA A 214 3.53 18.50 -5.52
CA ALA A 214 2.83 17.28 -5.89
C ALA A 214 2.25 16.54 -4.67
N VAL A 215 3.03 16.37 -3.60
CA VAL A 215 2.58 15.77 -2.34
C VAL A 215 1.49 16.63 -1.69
N LYS A 216 1.61 17.96 -1.75
CA LYS A 216 0.61 18.90 -1.24
C LYS A 216 -0.72 18.76 -1.99
N LEU A 217 -0.70 18.73 -3.31
CA LEU A 217 -1.90 18.52 -4.13
C LEU A 217 -2.55 17.18 -3.82
N LEU A 218 -1.74 16.12 -3.77
CA LEU A 218 -2.24 14.77 -3.54
C LEU A 218 -2.82 14.61 -2.12
N GLY A 219 -2.29 15.34 -1.15
CA GLY A 219 -2.83 15.45 0.20
C GLY A 219 -4.24 16.07 0.27
N TYR A 220 -4.72 16.72 -0.80
CA TYR A 220 -6.12 17.13 -0.92
C TYR A 220 -6.94 16.18 -1.78
N ILE A 221 -6.41 15.71 -2.92
CA ILE A 221 -7.14 14.83 -3.85
C ILE A 221 -7.49 13.49 -3.20
N VAL A 222 -6.57 12.84 -2.50
CA VAL A 222 -6.79 11.48 -1.98
C VAL A 222 -7.84 11.45 -0.86
N PRO A 223 -7.82 12.36 0.14
CA PRO A 223 -8.92 12.45 1.12
C PRO A 223 -10.26 12.80 0.47
N ALA A 224 -10.28 13.70 -0.52
CA ALA A 224 -11.49 14.05 -1.24
C ALA A 224 -12.07 12.83 -1.98
N TYR A 225 -11.23 12.06 -2.68
CA TYR A 225 -11.62 10.79 -3.30
C TYR A 225 -12.26 9.84 -2.29
N TYR A 226 -11.59 9.64 -1.15
CA TYR A 226 -12.03 8.72 -0.11
C TYR A 226 -13.43 9.06 0.44
N ILE A 227 -13.71 10.34 0.68
CA ILE A 227 -14.98 10.81 1.22
C ILE A 227 -16.06 10.83 0.14
N ILE A 228 -15.76 11.36 -1.04
CA ILE A 228 -16.75 11.55 -2.12
C ILE A 228 -17.36 10.22 -2.55
N TRP A 229 -16.55 9.18 -2.77
CA TRP A 229 -17.07 7.86 -3.17
C TRP A 229 -18.02 7.27 -2.14
N GLN A 230 -17.67 7.35 -0.85
CA GLN A 230 -18.52 6.85 0.23
C GLN A 230 -19.83 7.65 0.32
N VAL A 231 -19.77 8.98 0.28
CA VAL A 231 -20.97 9.84 0.33
C VAL A 231 -21.90 9.56 -0.84
N ILE A 232 -21.37 9.47 -2.07
CA ILE A 232 -22.16 9.16 -3.26
C ILE A 232 -22.78 7.77 -3.15
N GLY A 233 -22.01 6.77 -2.71
CA GLY A 233 -22.50 5.40 -2.52
C GLY A 233 -23.62 5.31 -1.49
N CYS A 234 -23.42 5.90 -0.31
CA CYS A 234 -24.41 5.95 0.77
C CYS A 234 -25.67 6.70 0.35
N LEU A 235 -25.55 7.82 -0.37
CA LEU A 235 -26.70 8.58 -0.88
C LEU A 235 -27.49 7.77 -1.91
N ALA A 236 -26.80 7.16 -2.88
CA ALA A 236 -27.44 6.34 -3.91
C ALA A 236 -28.20 5.15 -3.31
N LEU A 237 -27.56 4.40 -2.41
CA LEU A 237 -28.19 3.28 -1.72
C LEU A 237 -29.32 3.73 -0.79
N GLY A 238 -29.14 4.84 -0.07
CA GLY A 238 -30.13 5.36 0.88
C GLY A 238 -31.42 5.80 0.19
N LEU A 239 -31.31 6.54 -0.91
CA LEU A 239 -32.45 6.94 -1.73
C LEU A 239 -33.21 5.71 -2.27
N TYR A 240 -32.49 4.71 -2.78
CA TYR A 240 -33.13 3.53 -3.34
C TYR A 240 -33.79 2.64 -2.30
N ILE A 241 -33.09 2.30 -1.20
CA ILE A 241 -33.64 1.41 -0.17
C ILE A 241 -34.84 2.07 0.51
N SER A 242 -34.76 3.37 0.78
CA SER A 242 -35.86 4.13 1.38
C SER A 242 -37.09 4.21 0.47
N ALA A 243 -36.91 4.31 -0.85
CA ALA A 243 -38.02 4.47 -1.80
C ALA A 243 -38.63 3.13 -2.25
N ASN A 244 -37.81 2.11 -2.49
CA ASN A 244 -38.24 0.88 -3.16
C ASN A 244 -38.35 -0.33 -2.22
N LYS A 245 -37.52 -0.42 -1.18
CA LYS A 245 -37.45 -1.60 -0.29
C LYS A 245 -37.24 -1.23 1.19
N PRO A 246 -38.12 -0.41 1.80
CA PRO A 246 -38.00 -0.07 3.21
C PRO A 246 -38.20 -1.28 4.14
N SER A 247 -38.89 -2.32 3.67
CA SER A 247 -39.21 -3.53 4.45
C SER A 247 -37.97 -4.27 4.95
N ILE A 248 -36.91 -4.32 4.14
CA ILE A 248 -35.65 -5.00 4.49
C ILE A 248 -35.05 -4.44 5.78
N ALA A 249 -35.19 -3.14 6.02
CA ALA A 249 -34.68 -2.50 7.23
C ALA A 249 -35.65 -2.66 8.42
N THR A 250 -36.96 -2.64 8.16
CA THR A 250 -37.97 -2.83 9.22
C THR A 250 -37.96 -4.22 9.82
N ASP A 251 -37.63 -5.24 9.02
CA ASP A 251 -37.53 -6.63 9.47
C ASP A 251 -36.41 -6.82 10.52
N ILE A 252 -35.41 -5.94 10.48
CA ILE A 252 -34.26 -5.91 11.39
C ILE A 252 -34.41 -4.78 12.43
N HIS A 253 -35.62 -4.21 12.55
CA HIS A 253 -35.92 -3.09 13.46
C HIS A 253 -34.95 -1.90 13.32
N THR A 254 -34.44 -1.66 12.12
CA THR A 254 -33.41 -0.66 11.84
C THR A 254 -33.89 0.36 10.80
N HIS A 255 -33.33 1.58 10.81
CA HIS A 255 -33.69 2.60 9.84
C HIS A 255 -33.09 2.32 8.44
N PRO A 256 -33.85 2.46 7.35
CA PRO A 256 -33.38 2.19 5.97
C PRO A 256 -32.08 2.91 5.59
N TRP A 257 -31.95 4.19 5.98
CA TRP A 257 -30.74 4.95 5.69
C TRP A 257 -29.51 4.45 6.45
N TRP A 258 -29.69 3.90 7.66
CA TRP A 258 -28.57 3.36 8.43
C TRP A 258 -28.02 2.10 7.77
N VAL A 259 -28.90 1.20 7.32
CA VAL A 259 -28.54 0.03 6.52
C VAL A 259 -27.77 0.45 5.26
N ALA A 260 -28.26 1.45 4.54
CA ALA A 260 -27.62 1.95 3.33
C ALA A 260 -26.23 2.56 3.58
N ILE A 261 -26.09 3.36 4.64
CA ILE A 261 -24.80 3.94 5.04
C ILE A 261 -23.81 2.82 5.40
N TYR A 262 -24.26 1.83 6.18
CA TYR A 262 -23.41 0.72 6.58
C TYR A 262 -22.93 -0.10 5.38
N LEU A 263 -23.86 -0.48 4.48
CA LEU A 263 -23.53 -1.20 3.25
C LEU A 263 -22.59 -0.39 2.34
N GLY A 264 -22.83 0.90 2.17
CA GLY A 264 -21.98 1.77 1.35
C GLY A 264 -20.56 1.87 1.90
N VAL A 265 -20.41 2.12 3.20
CA VAL A 265 -19.09 2.20 3.86
C VAL A 265 -18.39 0.85 3.85
N ALA A 266 -19.09 -0.25 4.16
CA ALA A 266 -18.53 -1.60 4.15
C ALA A 266 -18.12 -2.06 2.74
N ALA A 267 -18.89 -1.69 1.71
CA ALA A 267 -18.55 -1.95 0.31
C ALA A 267 -17.29 -1.22 -0.12
N PHE A 268 -17.21 0.10 0.12
CA PHE A 268 -16.05 0.89 -0.29
C PHE A 268 -14.75 0.47 0.40
N ASN A 269 -14.86 0.13 1.68
CA ASN A 269 -13.71 -0.33 2.46
C ASN A 269 -13.38 -1.80 2.21
N ASN A 270 -14.12 -2.50 1.35
CA ASN A 270 -13.92 -3.92 1.07
C ASN A 270 -13.93 -4.77 2.35
N ALA A 271 -14.87 -4.48 3.25
CA ALA A 271 -14.91 -5.10 4.56
C ALA A 271 -15.99 -6.16 4.72
N GLY A 272 -17.05 -6.19 3.92
CA GLY A 272 -17.97 -7.34 3.83
C GLY A 272 -18.98 -7.57 4.93
N MET A 273 -18.81 -6.89 6.06
CA MET A 273 -19.75 -6.99 7.16
C MET A 273 -21.06 -6.29 6.76
N SER A 274 -22.18 -7.00 6.85
CA SER A 274 -23.51 -6.46 6.54
C SER A 274 -24.38 -6.45 7.79
N LEU A 275 -25.25 -5.45 7.89
CA LEU A 275 -26.32 -5.42 8.89
C LEU A 275 -27.47 -6.36 8.53
N LEU A 276 -27.59 -6.78 7.27
CA LEU A 276 -28.68 -7.64 6.83
C LEU A 276 -28.37 -9.10 7.12
N ASP A 277 -29.40 -9.84 7.52
CA ASP A 277 -29.35 -11.29 7.61
C ASP A 277 -29.07 -11.88 6.22
N GLY A 278 -28.01 -12.69 6.11
CA GLY A 278 -27.59 -13.24 4.81
C GLY A 278 -26.86 -12.23 3.90
N SER A 279 -26.18 -11.24 4.48
CA SER A 279 -25.31 -10.29 3.76
C SER A 279 -26.05 -9.34 2.82
N VAL A 280 -26.12 -9.61 1.53
CA VAL A 280 -26.86 -8.78 0.55
C VAL A 280 -27.87 -9.62 -0.24
N ALA A 281 -28.12 -10.86 0.17
CA ALA A 281 -29.13 -11.74 -0.42
C ALA A 281 -30.53 -11.11 -0.52
N PRO A 282 -31.03 -10.32 0.47
CA PRO A 282 -32.33 -9.64 0.32
C PRO A 282 -32.42 -8.66 -0.87
N LEU A 283 -31.27 -8.23 -1.40
CA LEU A 283 -31.15 -7.31 -2.54
C LEU A 283 -30.96 -8.05 -3.87
N GLN A 284 -31.03 -9.37 -3.91
CA GLN A 284 -30.82 -10.20 -5.10
C GLN A 284 -31.60 -9.72 -6.35
N ASN A 285 -32.89 -9.43 -6.20
CA ASN A 285 -33.72 -8.98 -7.32
C ASN A 285 -33.57 -7.48 -7.68
N SER A 286 -32.67 -6.75 -7.02
CA SER A 286 -32.52 -5.30 -7.17
C SER A 286 -31.25 -4.96 -7.95
N THR A 287 -31.38 -4.67 -9.26
CA THR A 287 -30.23 -4.33 -10.11
C THR A 287 -29.45 -3.10 -9.63
N PHE A 288 -30.13 -2.03 -9.23
CA PHE A 288 -29.49 -0.77 -8.91
C PHE A 288 -28.53 -0.86 -7.70
N PRO A 289 -28.94 -1.38 -6.52
CA PRO A 289 -28.02 -1.58 -5.39
C PRO A 289 -26.83 -2.48 -5.72
N LEU A 290 -27.04 -3.58 -6.44
CA LEU A 290 -25.96 -4.51 -6.79
C LEU A 290 -24.91 -3.84 -7.68
N VAL A 291 -25.34 -3.04 -8.66
CA VAL A 291 -24.43 -2.27 -9.51
C VAL A 291 -23.68 -1.21 -8.70
N VAL A 292 -24.38 -0.45 -7.85
CA VAL A 292 -23.74 0.58 -7.01
C VAL A 292 -22.70 -0.04 -6.05
N LEU A 293 -23.06 -1.13 -5.37
CA LEU A 293 -22.15 -1.85 -4.49
C LEU A 293 -20.96 -2.41 -5.27
N SER A 294 -21.16 -2.96 -6.46
CA SER A 294 -20.07 -3.45 -7.34
C SER A 294 -19.08 -2.35 -7.69
N PHE A 295 -19.56 -1.19 -8.10
CA PHE A 295 -18.70 -0.04 -8.37
C PHE A 295 -17.94 0.42 -7.13
N LEU A 296 -18.61 0.43 -5.98
CA LEU A 296 -18.03 0.91 -4.73
C LEU A 296 -16.93 -0.04 -4.21
N MET A 297 -17.12 -1.36 -4.33
CA MET A 297 -16.12 -2.38 -4.03
C MET A 297 -14.88 -2.28 -4.94
N MET A 298 -15.09 -2.03 -6.24
CA MET A 298 -13.98 -1.83 -7.18
C MET A 298 -13.23 -0.52 -6.89
N ALA A 299 -13.96 0.60 -6.68
CA ALA A 299 -13.39 1.90 -6.36
C ALA A 299 -12.68 1.93 -4.99
N GLY A 300 -13.01 0.99 -4.12
CA GLY A 300 -12.28 0.65 -2.90
C GLY A 300 -10.88 0.09 -3.18
N ASN A 301 -10.39 -0.80 -2.32
CA ASN A 301 -8.99 -1.22 -2.34
C ASN A 301 -8.55 -1.95 -3.63
N THR A 302 -9.45 -2.67 -4.29
CA THR A 302 -9.10 -3.58 -5.40
C THR A 302 -8.63 -2.82 -6.65
N ALA A 303 -9.36 -1.79 -7.09
CA ALA A 303 -9.01 -1.02 -8.29
C ALA A 303 -8.66 0.45 -7.98
N TYR A 304 -8.43 0.80 -6.71
CA TYR A 304 -8.04 2.14 -6.29
C TYR A 304 -6.92 2.78 -7.15
N PRO A 305 -5.80 2.11 -7.47
CA PRO A 305 -4.73 2.69 -8.29
C PRO A 305 -5.19 3.08 -9.70
N ILE A 306 -6.14 2.32 -10.26
CA ILE A 306 -6.70 2.53 -11.60
C ILE A 306 -7.63 3.74 -11.57
N PHE A 307 -8.58 3.77 -10.63
CA PHE A 307 -9.52 4.88 -10.48
C PHE A 307 -8.81 6.19 -10.14
N LEU A 308 -7.82 6.17 -9.25
CA LEU A 308 -7.04 7.36 -8.91
C LEU A 308 -6.30 7.90 -10.13
N ARG A 309 -5.62 7.05 -10.91
CA ARG A 309 -4.89 7.49 -12.11
C ARG A 309 -5.83 8.04 -13.18
N TRP A 310 -6.99 7.41 -13.36
CA TRP A 310 -8.03 7.89 -14.26
C TRP A 310 -8.57 9.25 -13.80
N LEU A 311 -8.85 9.42 -12.52
CA LEU A 311 -9.29 10.68 -11.94
C LEU A 311 -8.26 11.81 -12.14
N LEU A 312 -6.97 11.55 -11.88
CA LEU A 312 -5.91 12.53 -12.10
C LEU A 312 -5.77 12.93 -13.58
N ARG A 313 -5.97 11.97 -14.49
CA ARG A 313 -5.99 12.23 -15.93
C ARG A 313 -7.25 13.00 -16.37
N LEU A 314 -8.38 12.71 -15.75
CA LEU A 314 -9.62 13.44 -15.98
C LEU A 314 -9.48 14.89 -15.50
N ALA A 315 -8.91 15.10 -14.31
CA ALA A 315 -8.62 16.44 -13.78
C ALA A 315 -7.74 17.25 -14.76
N LEU A 316 -6.70 16.64 -15.32
CA LEU A 316 -5.88 17.28 -16.36
C LEU A 316 -6.62 17.65 -17.64
N ARG A 317 -7.71 16.94 -17.99
CA ARG A 317 -8.52 17.27 -19.17
C ARG A 317 -9.58 18.34 -18.89
N ILE A 318 -10.03 18.44 -17.64
CA ILE A 318 -11.05 19.42 -17.24
C ILE A 318 -10.44 20.80 -17.00
N ILE A 319 -9.19 20.88 -16.53
CA ILE A 319 -8.52 22.15 -16.27
C ILE A 319 -8.24 22.87 -17.61
N PRO A 320 -8.76 24.09 -17.82
CA PRO A 320 -8.49 24.88 -19.02
C PRO A 320 -7.04 25.40 -19.03
N ASP A 321 -6.45 25.49 -20.23
CA ASP A 321 -5.10 26.01 -20.46
C ASP A 321 -5.06 27.54 -20.28
N ASN A 322 -5.13 28.00 -19.02
CA ASN A 322 -4.96 29.40 -18.62
C ASN A 322 -3.69 29.56 -17.78
N GLU A 323 -3.03 30.72 -17.87
CA GLU A 323 -1.82 31.03 -17.08
C GLU A 323 -2.01 30.81 -15.57
N LYS A 324 -3.21 31.10 -15.05
CA LYS A 324 -3.56 30.90 -13.62
C LYS A 324 -3.54 29.45 -13.16
N PHE A 325 -3.70 28.48 -14.07
CA PHE A 325 -3.71 27.05 -13.76
C PHE A 325 -2.48 26.31 -14.32
N SER A 326 -1.47 27.03 -14.83
CA SER A 326 -0.25 26.41 -15.37
C SER A 326 0.43 25.55 -14.30
N ASP A 327 0.61 26.09 -13.09
CA ASP A 327 1.26 25.42 -11.95
C ASP A 327 0.59 24.09 -11.59
N TRP A 328 -0.75 24.07 -11.54
CA TRP A 328 -1.52 22.85 -11.23
C TRP A 328 -1.41 21.81 -12.34
N THR A 329 -1.43 22.27 -13.59
CA THR A 329 -1.34 21.40 -14.75
C THR A 329 0.06 20.78 -14.86
N GLU A 330 1.10 21.55 -14.58
CA GLU A 330 2.49 21.10 -14.50
C GLU A 330 2.68 20.10 -13.36
N THR A 331 2.16 20.41 -12.17
CA THR A 331 2.21 19.53 -11.00
C THR A 331 1.52 18.18 -11.30
N LEU A 332 0.34 18.21 -11.92
CA LEU A 332 -0.39 17.00 -12.30
C LEU A 332 0.35 16.19 -13.39
N ARG A 333 0.96 16.85 -14.38
CA ARG A 333 1.82 16.18 -15.37
C ARG A 333 3.02 15.51 -14.69
N PHE A 334 3.65 16.17 -13.72
CA PHE A 334 4.75 15.61 -12.93
C PHE A 334 4.30 14.37 -12.15
N ILE A 335 3.16 14.43 -11.45
CA ILE A 335 2.58 13.29 -10.72
C ILE A 335 2.36 12.09 -11.65
N LEU A 336 1.78 12.30 -12.83
CA LEU A 336 1.50 11.20 -13.77
C LEU A 336 2.76 10.63 -14.44
N ARG A 337 3.82 11.44 -14.55
CA ARG A 337 5.11 11.05 -15.12
C ARG A 337 5.96 10.27 -14.12
N PHE A 338 6.00 10.69 -12.86
CA PHE A 338 6.80 10.09 -11.79
C PHE A 338 5.95 9.66 -10.59
N PRO A 339 5.00 8.72 -10.78
CA PRO A 339 3.97 8.44 -9.80
C PRO A 339 4.52 7.82 -8.51
N ARG A 340 5.47 6.88 -8.63
CA ARG A 340 6.10 6.16 -7.51
C ARG A 340 6.99 7.02 -6.63
N ARG A 341 7.36 8.22 -7.10
CA ARG A 341 8.12 9.18 -6.29
C ARG A 341 7.21 9.94 -5.35
N VAL A 342 5.97 10.23 -5.74
CA VAL A 342 5.04 11.06 -4.98
C VAL A 342 4.10 10.21 -4.12
N TYR A 343 3.69 9.04 -4.61
CA TYR A 343 2.67 8.23 -3.95
C TYR A 343 2.86 6.72 -4.13
N THR A 344 2.61 5.98 -3.05
CA THR A 344 2.78 4.53 -2.98
C THR A 344 1.74 3.76 -3.79
N ASN A 345 0.51 4.26 -3.90
CA ASN A 345 -0.57 3.55 -4.61
C ASN A 345 -0.81 4.10 -6.03
N LEU A 346 0.09 4.94 -6.54
CA LEU A 346 0.05 5.39 -7.94
C LEU A 346 1.09 4.64 -8.76
N PHE A 347 0.64 3.89 -9.75
CA PHE A 347 1.51 3.15 -10.66
C PHE A 347 1.75 3.91 -11.97
N PRO A 348 2.88 3.71 -12.66
CA PRO A 348 3.10 4.08 -14.07
C PRO A 348 2.01 3.55 -14.99
N SER A 349 1.80 4.20 -16.14
CA SER A 349 0.71 3.86 -17.06
C SER A 349 0.78 2.43 -17.58
N GLU A 350 1.97 1.91 -17.89
CA GLU A 350 2.13 0.53 -18.36
C GLU A 350 1.61 -0.47 -17.32
N GLN A 351 1.98 -0.24 -16.05
CA GLN A 351 1.59 -1.09 -14.93
C GLN A 351 0.10 -0.96 -14.60
N THR A 352 -0.49 0.23 -14.69
CA THR A 352 -1.93 0.41 -14.49
C THR A 352 -2.76 -0.33 -15.54
N TRP A 353 -2.33 -0.32 -16.81
CA TRP A 353 -3.01 -1.07 -17.87
C TRP A 353 -2.86 -2.58 -17.69
N TRP A 354 -1.68 -3.04 -17.27
CA TRP A 354 -1.48 -4.45 -16.95
C TRP A 354 -2.35 -4.90 -15.77
N LEU A 355 -2.43 -4.09 -14.70
CA LEU A 355 -3.30 -4.35 -13.56
C LEU A 355 -4.78 -4.38 -13.95
N LEU A 356 -5.22 -3.44 -14.81
CA LEU A 356 -6.58 -3.42 -15.33
C LEU A 356 -6.88 -4.67 -16.18
N ALA A 357 -5.97 -5.07 -17.06
CA ALA A 357 -6.13 -6.26 -17.88
C ALA A 357 -6.23 -7.53 -17.02
N LEU A 358 -5.39 -7.64 -15.99
CA LEU A 358 -5.41 -8.78 -15.07
C LEU A 358 -6.69 -8.82 -14.22
N LEU A 359 -7.19 -7.65 -13.78
CA LEU A 359 -8.46 -7.54 -13.07
C LEU A 359 -9.64 -7.98 -13.94
N ILE A 360 -9.69 -7.53 -15.20
CA ILE A 360 -10.74 -7.94 -16.15
C ILE A 360 -10.65 -9.44 -16.42
N PHE A 361 -9.44 -9.96 -16.65
CA PHE A 361 -9.21 -11.38 -16.92
C PHE A 361 -9.72 -12.28 -15.80
N PHE A 362 -9.31 -12.04 -14.54
CA PHE A 362 -9.75 -12.87 -13.42
C PHE A 362 -11.27 -12.75 -13.19
N ASN A 363 -11.84 -11.54 -13.28
CA ASN A 363 -13.30 -11.37 -13.17
C ASN A 363 -14.06 -12.12 -14.25
N ALA A 364 -13.62 -12.01 -15.51
CA ALA A 364 -14.25 -12.71 -16.62
C ALA A 364 -14.12 -14.23 -16.45
N PHE A 365 -12.97 -14.73 -15.98
CA PHE A 365 -12.74 -16.14 -15.73
C PHE A 365 -13.69 -16.68 -14.65
N ASP A 366 -13.76 -16.02 -13.49
CA ASP A 366 -14.63 -16.47 -12.40
C ASP A 366 -16.11 -16.34 -12.75
N TRP A 367 -16.49 -15.30 -13.49
CA TRP A 367 -17.87 -15.11 -13.93
C TRP A 367 -18.27 -16.18 -14.96
N THR A 368 -17.40 -16.48 -15.90
CA THR A 368 -17.62 -17.58 -16.86
C THR A 368 -17.74 -18.92 -16.13
N ALA A 369 -16.88 -19.17 -15.14
CA ALA A 369 -16.94 -20.38 -14.32
C ALA A 369 -18.24 -20.44 -13.51
N PHE A 370 -18.70 -19.32 -12.95
CA PHE A 370 -19.97 -19.23 -12.24
C PHE A 370 -21.14 -19.63 -13.15
N GLU A 371 -21.26 -19.03 -14.33
CA GLU A 371 -22.37 -19.29 -15.26
C GLU A 371 -22.35 -20.75 -15.77
N ILE A 372 -21.17 -21.28 -16.12
CA ILE A 372 -21.03 -22.64 -16.67
C ILE A 372 -21.30 -23.71 -15.60
N LEU A 373 -20.69 -23.58 -14.41
CA LEU A 373 -20.73 -24.62 -13.39
C LEU A 373 -22.07 -24.62 -12.63
N ASN A 374 -22.73 -23.47 -12.50
CA ASN A 374 -23.99 -23.39 -11.76
C ASN A 374 -25.22 -23.89 -12.53
N HIS A 375 -25.10 -24.19 -13.82
CA HIS A 375 -26.18 -24.78 -14.62
C HIS A 375 -26.75 -26.07 -14.00
N TYR A 376 -25.93 -26.77 -13.20
CA TYR A 376 -26.29 -28.02 -12.54
C TYR A 376 -26.95 -27.85 -11.18
N SER A 377 -26.95 -26.65 -10.58
CA SER A 377 -27.51 -26.46 -9.24
C SER A 377 -29.03 -26.29 -9.31
N VAL A 378 -29.74 -26.95 -8.39
CA VAL A 378 -31.22 -26.87 -8.31
C VAL A 378 -31.67 -25.54 -7.70
N ALA A 379 -30.88 -25.00 -6.77
CA ALA A 379 -31.18 -23.76 -6.04
C ALA A 379 -31.25 -22.53 -6.94
N LEU A 380 -30.44 -22.47 -8.00
CA LEU A 380 -30.34 -21.31 -8.89
C LEU A 380 -31.30 -21.36 -10.08
N ARG A 381 -31.96 -22.50 -10.32
CA ARG A 381 -32.97 -22.64 -11.40
C ARG A 381 -34.26 -21.87 -11.16
N SER A 382 -34.53 -21.49 -9.91
CA SER A 382 -35.71 -20.71 -9.54
C SER A 382 -35.57 -19.23 -9.89
N ILE A 383 -34.36 -18.75 -10.18
CA ILE A 383 -34.06 -17.34 -10.38
C ILE A 383 -34.12 -17.00 -11.88
N PRO A 384 -34.77 -15.89 -12.28
CA PRO A 384 -34.78 -15.48 -13.68
C PRO A 384 -33.36 -15.20 -14.21
N MET A 385 -33.13 -15.49 -15.48
CA MET A 385 -31.79 -15.38 -16.10
C MET A 385 -31.18 -13.98 -16.02
N GLY A 386 -31.99 -12.92 -16.11
CA GLY A 386 -31.48 -11.53 -16.04
C GLY A 386 -30.77 -11.21 -14.73
N PRO A 387 -31.46 -11.27 -13.57
CA PRO A 387 -30.85 -11.13 -12.25
C PRO A 387 -29.73 -12.13 -11.98
N LEU A 388 -29.87 -13.39 -12.41
CA LEU A 388 -28.86 -14.43 -12.18
C LEU A 388 -27.49 -14.04 -12.75
N VAL A 389 -27.46 -13.50 -13.98
CA VAL A 389 -26.23 -13.07 -14.64
C VAL A 389 -25.56 -11.91 -13.88
N LEU A 390 -26.37 -11.00 -13.36
CA LEU A 390 -25.89 -9.89 -12.54
C LEU A 390 -25.40 -10.35 -11.17
N ASP A 391 -26.09 -11.30 -10.54
CA ASP A 391 -25.69 -11.91 -9.27
C ASP A 391 -24.35 -12.62 -9.41
N GLY A 392 -24.16 -13.35 -10.50
CA GLY A 392 -22.88 -13.97 -10.86
C GLY A 392 -21.77 -12.93 -10.96
N LEU A 393 -21.99 -11.85 -11.73
CA LEU A 393 -21.03 -10.76 -11.85
C LEU A 393 -20.72 -10.11 -10.49
N PHE A 394 -21.74 -9.79 -9.71
CA PHE A 394 -21.58 -9.22 -8.37
C PHE A 394 -20.73 -10.13 -7.47
N GLN A 395 -21.08 -11.42 -7.43
CA GLN A 395 -20.39 -12.39 -6.60
C GLN A 395 -18.92 -12.49 -7.00
N THR A 396 -18.61 -12.45 -8.30
CA THR A 396 -17.23 -12.55 -8.80
C THR A 396 -16.36 -11.34 -8.42
N ILE A 397 -16.96 -10.16 -8.36
CA ILE A 397 -16.31 -8.94 -7.85
C ILE A 397 -16.10 -9.09 -6.33
N ALA A 398 -17.13 -9.56 -5.61
CA ALA A 398 -17.09 -9.72 -4.16
C ALA A 398 -16.01 -10.71 -3.69
N ILE A 399 -15.71 -11.78 -4.43
CA ILE A 399 -14.63 -12.77 -4.11
C ILE A 399 -13.27 -12.11 -3.88
N ARG A 400 -12.97 -11.02 -4.59
CA ARG A 400 -11.65 -10.35 -4.54
C ARG A 400 -11.67 -9.01 -3.81
N SER A 401 -12.82 -8.61 -3.30
CA SER A 401 -13.02 -7.30 -2.69
C SER A 401 -13.58 -7.44 -1.30
N SER A 402 -14.91 -7.44 -1.15
CA SER A 402 -15.55 -7.28 0.16
C SER A 402 -16.09 -8.56 0.76
N GLY A 403 -16.29 -9.65 0.02
CA GLY A 403 -16.92 -10.83 0.59
C GLY A 403 -18.44 -10.74 0.79
N PHE A 404 -19.13 -9.78 0.16
CA PHE A 404 -20.59 -9.78 0.17
C PHE A 404 -21.19 -10.97 -0.57
N THR A 405 -22.20 -11.61 0.01
CA THR A 405 -22.88 -12.76 -0.57
C THR A 405 -24.30 -12.38 -0.99
N VAL A 406 -24.59 -12.52 -2.29
CA VAL A 406 -25.95 -12.42 -2.82
C VAL A 406 -26.60 -13.79 -2.83
N ILE A 407 -25.82 -14.80 -3.20
CA ILE A 407 -26.23 -16.21 -3.18
C ILE A 407 -25.45 -16.90 -2.07
N PRO A 408 -26.11 -17.68 -1.19
CA PRO A 408 -25.43 -18.43 -0.14
C PRO A 408 -24.36 -19.36 -0.75
N ILE A 409 -23.13 -19.25 -0.24
CA ILE A 409 -21.99 -20.01 -0.80
C ILE A 409 -22.21 -21.51 -0.71
N ALA A 410 -22.83 -22.00 0.37
CA ALA A 410 -23.19 -23.41 0.55
C ALA A 410 -24.08 -23.98 -0.57
N SER A 411 -24.86 -23.13 -1.25
CA SER A 411 -25.76 -23.55 -2.34
C SER A 411 -25.09 -23.66 -3.71
N LEU A 412 -23.85 -23.14 -3.83
CA LEU A 412 -23.08 -23.15 -5.07
C LEU A 412 -22.50 -24.55 -5.35
N PHE A 413 -22.21 -24.82 -6.62
CA PHE A 413 -21.54 -26.06 -6.99
C PHE A 413 -20.18 -26.20 -6.29
N VAL A 414 -19.87 -27.39 -5.76
CA VAL A 414 -18.63 -27.63 -4.99
C VAL A 414 -17.37 -27.31 -5.80
N GLY A 415 -17.37 -27.57 -7.11
CA GLY A 415 -16.27 -27.17 -7.99
C GLY A 415 -16.06 -25.66 -8.03
N LEU A 416 -17.13 -24.86 -8.00
CA LEU A 416 -17.05 -23.41 -7.94
C LEU A 416 -16.55 -22.92 -6.58
N GLN A 417 -16.99 -23.54 -5.48
CA GLN A 417 -16.46 -23.25 -4.14
C GLN A 417 -14.94 -23.52 -4.08
N SER A 418 -14.47 -24.61 -4.68
CA SER A 418 -13.04 -24.91 -4.75
C SER A 418 -12.25 -23.89 -5.57
N LEU A 419 -12.83 -23.38 -6.65
CA LEU A 419 -12.24 -22.28 -7.43
C LEU A 419 -12.17 -20.99 -6.60
N TYR A 420 -13.21 -20.69 -5.82
CA TYR A 420 -13.23 -19.52 -4.95
C TYR A 420 -12.12 -19.56 -3.91
N VAL A 421 -11.82 -20.73 -3.35
CA VAL A 421 -10.68 -20.90 -2.43
C VAL A 421 -9.36 -20.44 -3.08
N LEU A 422 -9.11 -20.88 -4.32
CA LEU A 422 -7.92 -20.47 -5.07
C LEU A 422 -7.90 -18.95 -5.33
N MET A 423 -9.04 -18.39 -5.76
CA MET A 423 -9.14 -16.98 -6.14
C MET A 423 -9.08 -16.02 -4.95
N MET A 424 -9.65 -16.39 -3.81
CA MET A 424 -9.53 -15.63 -2.56
C MET A 424 -8.07 -15.51 -2.13
N TYR A 425 -7.27 -16.57 -2.29
CA TYR A 425 -5.85 -16.54 -1.97
C TYR A 425 -5.05 -15.64 -2.90
N ILE A 426 -5.30 -15.72 -4.22
CA ILE A 426 -4.60 -14.97 -5.28
C ILE A 426 -5.00 -13.49 -5.33
N SER A 427 -6.16 -13.12 -4.79
CA SER A 427 -6.75 -11.76 -4.86
C SER A 427 -5.77 -10.60 -4.57
N ALA A 428 -4.83 -10.77 -3.64
CA ALA A 428 -3.87 -9.75 -3.26
C ALA A 428 -2.62 -9.67 -4.18
N PHE A 429 -2.35 -10.71 -4.98
CA PHE A 429 -1.13 -10.83 -5.79
C PHE A 429 -0.99 -9.81 -6.93
N PRO A 430 -2.03 -9.50 -7.72
CA PRO A 430 -1.94 -8.50 -8.79
C PRO A 430 -1.35 -7.15 -8.35
N VAL A 431 -1.90 -6.57 -7.28
CA VAL A 431 -1.48 -5.25 -6.77
C VAL A 431 -0.11 -5.33 -6.11
N THR A 432 0.14 -6.37 -5.31
CA THR A 432 1.41 -6.56 -4.61
C THR A 432 2.57 -6.80 -5.59
N ILE A 433 2.41 -7.67 -6.59
CA ILE A 433 3.40 -7.88 -7.65
C ILE A 433 3.67 -6.57 -8.42
N THR A 434 2.63 -5.80 -8.71
CA THR A 434 2.80 -4.50 -9.40
C THR A 434 3.57 -3.51 -8.52
N MET A 435 3.27 -3.45 -7.23
CA MET A 435 3.97 -2.60 -6.26
C MET A 435 5.45 -2.97 -6.17
N ARG A 436 5.73 -4.26 -6.02
CA ARG A 436 7.07 -4.82 -5.90
C ARG A 436 7.92 -4.66 -7.16
N SER A 437 7.37 -4.96 -8.33
CA SER A 437 8.04 -4.74 -9.62
C SER A 437 8.28 -3.26 -9.95
N SER A 438 7.56 -2.35 -9.31
CA SER A 438 7.74 -0.92 -9.44
C SER A 438 8.69 -0.31 -8.40
N ASN A 439 9.10 -1.09 -7.38
CA ASN A 439 9.92 -0.62 -6.27
C ASN A 439 11.42 -0.88 -6.53
N VAL A 440 12.20 0.21 -6.63
CA VAL A 440 13.64 0.13 -6.94
C VAL A 440 14.45 -0.55 -5.83
N TYR A 441 14.02 -0.42 -4.57
CA TYR A 441 14.74 -0.99 -3.44
C TYR A 441 14.61 -2.51 -3.33
N GLU A 442 13.48 -3.08 -3.76
CA GLU A 442 13.35 -4.54 -3.81
C GLU A 442 14.22 -5.15 -4.91
N GLU A 443 14.46 -4.44 -6.02
CA GLU A 443 15.40 -4.91 -7.05
C GLU A 443 16.83 -5.06 -6.46
N ARG A 444 17.19 -4.24 -5.45
CA ARG A 444 18.48 -4.30 -4.73
C ARG A 444 18.58 -5.51 -3.79
N SER A 445 17.53 -5.82 -3.03
CA SER A 445 17.52 -7.00 -2.13
C SER A 445 17.39 -8.32 -2.89
N LEU A 446 16.84 -8.28 -4.12
CA LEU A 446 16.77 -9.42 -5.02
C LEU A 446 18.07 -9.68 -5.80
N GLY A 447 19.06 -8.80 -5.70
CA GLY A 447 20.38 -9.00 -6.33
C GLY A 447 20.36 -9.02 -7.86
N ILE A 448 19.31 -8.49 -8.49
CA ILE A 448 19.13 -8.51 -9.96
C ILE A 448 20.27 -7.78 -10.67
N TYR A 449 20.93 -6.85 -9.97
CA TYR A 449 22.07 -6.07 -10.47
C TYR A 449 23.42 -6.55 -9.95
N THR A 450 23.44 -7.55 -9.07
CA THR A 450 24.67 -8.16 -8.58
C THR A 450 24.78 -9.55 -9.21
N ARG A 451 25.08 -9.60 -10.50
CA ARG A 451 25.92 -10.72 -10.93
C ARG A 451 27.23 -10.52 -10.19
N ASP A 452 27.57 -11.47 -9.34
CA ASP A 452 28.83 -11.48 -8.61
C ASP A 452 29.94 -11.21 -9.63
N VAL A 453 30.55 -10.02 -9.55
CA VAL A 453 31.82 -9.79 -10.20
C VAL A 453 32.73 -10.84 -9.58
N PRO A 454 33.23 -11.83 -10.34
CA PRO A 454 34.16 -12.79 -9.77
C PRO A 454 35.30 -11.96 -9.20
N LYS A 455 35.54 -12.09 -7.88
CA LYS A 455 36.79 -11.63 -7.31
C LYS A 455 37.87 -12.41 -8.04
N THR A 456 38.50 -11.76 -9.02
CA THR A 456 39.67 -12.30 -9.72
C THR A 456 40.79 -12.43 -8.71
N SER A 457 40.88 -13.59 -8.06
CA SER A 457 42.08 -14.02 -7.36
C SER A 457 42.11 -15.52 -7.07
N ASP A 458 41.49 -16.40 -7.87
CA ASP A 458 41.74 -17.85 -7.81
C ASP A 458 41.54 -18.50 -9.20
N PRO A 459 42.63 -18.81 -9.93
CA PRO A 459 42.56 -19.43 -11.24
C PRO A 459 42.60 -20.95 -11.13
N GLU A 460 41.61 -21.59 -10.52
CA GLU A 460 41.54 -23.06 -10.53
C GLU A 460 40.16 -23.59 -10.08
N LYS A 461 39.19 -23.56 -11.00
CA LYS A 461 38.03 -24.47 -11.11
C LYS A 461 36.99 -23.87 -12.04
N SER A 462 37.11 -24.16 -13.33
CA SER A 462 36.06 -23.85 -14.31
C SER A 462 36.06 -24.89 -15.42
N GLU A 463 35.58 -26.08 -15.10
CA GLU A 463 34.97 -26.99 -16.08
C GLU A 463 33.55 -27.28 -15.56
N ASP A 464 32.56 -27.19 -16.45
CA ASP A 464 31.10 -27.38 -16.23
C ASP A 464 30.25 -26.18 -15.78
N CYS A 465 30.50 -24.98 -16.32
CA CYS A 465 29.43 -23.98 -16.50
C CYS A 465 29.07 -23.88 -17.98
N GLN A 466 28.11 -24.71 -18.42
CA GLN A 466 27.52 -24.58 -19.74
C GLN A 466 26.94 -23.17 -19.93
N ALA A 467 27.40 -22.55 -21.01
CA ALA A 467 27.08 -21.19 -21.45
C ALA A 467 25.58 -20.88 -21.43
N PHE A 468 25.15 -20.10 -20.44
CA PHE A 468 23.86 -19.41 -20.49
C PHE A 468 24.04 -18.16 -21.36
N LYS A 469 23.69 -18.28 -22.65
CA LYS A 469 23.85 -17.21 -23.65
C LYS A 469 23.22 -15.90 -23.20
N ALA A 470 24.04 -14.86 -23.26
CA ALA A 470 23.65 -13.47 -23.16
C ALA A 470 22.63 -13.10 -24.26
N PHE A 471 21.41 -12.74 -23.87
CA PHE A 471 20.50 -11.88 -24.64
C PHE A 471 19.70 -11.01 -23.66
N PRO A 472 19.83 -9.67 -23.68
CA PRO A 472 19.00 -8.79 -22.88
C PRO A 472 17.65 -8.64 -23.59
N THR A 473 16.70 -9.53 -23.31
CA THR A 473 15.31 -9.30 -23.73
C THR A 473 14.50 -8.79 -22.54
N ARG A 474 14.12 -7.52 -22.65
CA ARG A 474 13.34 -6.68 -21.70
C ARG A 474 12.11 -7.34 -21.05
N HIS A 475 11.62 -8.46 -21.60
CA HIS A 475 10.49 -9.23 -21.09
C HIS A 475 10.91 -10.44 -20.23
N LEU A 476 12.03 -11.10 -20.53
CA LEU A 476 12.46 -12.32 -19.83
C LEU A 476 12.83 -12.03 -18.37
N ASP A 477 13.51 -10.90 -18.11
CA ASP A 477 13.88 -10.47 -16.75
C ASP A 477 12.66 -10.16 -15.89
N ARG A 478 11.58 -9.61 -16.48
CA ARG A 478 10.33 -9.32 -15.76
C ARG A 478 9.60 -10.60 -15.39
N PHE A 479 9.53 -11.58 -16.28
CA PHE A 479 8.91 -12.88 -15.99
C PHE A 479 9.70 -13.66 -14.94
N TYR A 480 11.03 -13.68 -15.05
CA TYR A 480 11.91 -14.29 -14.05
C TYR A 480 11.75 -13.63 -12.67
N PHE A 481 11.70 -12.29 -12.63
CA PHE A 481 11.43 -11.53 -11.42
C PHE A 481 10.08 -11.90 -10.80
N VAL A 482 9.01 -11.89 -11.59
CA VAL A 482 7.67 -12.26 -11.12
C VAL A 482 7.64 -13.71 -10.62
N GLN A 483 8.31 -14.63 -11.32
CA GLN A 483 8.40 -16.05 -10.93
C GLN A 483 9.13 -16.23 -9.59
N GLU A 484 10.29 -15.60 -9.42
CA GLU A 484 11.06 -15.68 -8.18
C GLU A 484 10.29 -15.02 -7.02
N GLN A 485 9.54 -13.97 -7.28
CA GLN A 485 8.67 -13.33 -6.29
C GLN A 485 7.48 -14.20 -5.89
N ILE A 486 6.81 -14.83 -6.84
CA ILE A 486 5.73 -15.78 -6.57
C ILE A 486 6.28 -16.94 -5.71
N ARG A 487 7.46 -17.47 -6.06
CA ARG A 487 8.11 -18.55 -5.31
C ARG A 487 8.40 -18.15 -3.86
N ARG A 488 9.02 -16.98 -3.63
CA ARG A 488 9.35 -16.50 -2.27
C ARG A 488 8.09 -16.20 -1.46
N GLN A 489 7.07 -15.59 -2.08
CA GLN A 489 5.81 -15.26 -1.39
C GLN A 489 5.05 -16.54 -1.00
N LEU A 490 4.87 -17.47 -1.95
CA LEU A 490 4.21 -18.75 -1.68
C LEU A 490 4.95 -19.55 -0.60
N GLY A 491 6.29 -19.59 -0.67
CA GLY A 491 7.11 -20.33 0.29
C GLY A 491 6.97 -19.82 1.74
N HIS A 492 6.93 -18.51 1.93
CA HIS A 492 6.83 -17.92 3.28
C HIS A 492 5.39 -17.85 3.80
N ASP A 493 4.40 -17.56 2.95
CA ASP A 493 3.02 -17.35 3.39
C ASP A 493 2.25 -18.65 3.59
N LEU A 494 2.51 -19.69 2.78
CA LEU A 494 1.74 -20.94 2.82
C LEU A 494 2.00 -21.75 4.09
N TRP A 495 3.20 -21.65 4.67
CA TRP A 495 3.55 -22.33 5.92
C TRP A 495 2.66 -21.91 7.10
N PHE A 496 2.35 -20.61 7.21
CA PHE A 496 1.46 -20.10 8.26
C PHE A 496 0.02 -20.61 8.09
N LEU A 497 -0.47 -20.68 6.85
CA LEU A 497 -1.78 -21.24 6.55
C LEU A 497 -1.87 -22.72 6.92
N VAL A 498 -0.86 -23.52 6.57
CA VAL A 498 -0.82 -24.95 6.89
C VAL A 498 -0.77 -25.19 8.40
N ILE A 499 0.06 -24.43 9.13
CA ILE A 499 0.12 -24.53 10.59
C ILE A 499 -1.20 -24.13 11.23
N GLY A 500 -1.77 -22.99 10.83
CA GLY A 500 -3.03 -22.50 11.36
C GLY A 500 -4.17 -23.47 11.10
N MET A 501 -4.23 -24.04 9.89
CA MET A 501 -5.17 -25.10 9.53
C MET A 501 -5.03 -26.32 10.41
N MET A 502 -3.82 -26.85 10.60
CA MET A 502 -3.59 -28.03 11.43
C MET A 502 -4.07 -27.78 12.87
N ILE A 503 -3.72 -26.63 13.46
CA ILE A 503 -4.15 -26.28 14.82
C ILE A 503 -5.68 -26.19 14.89
N ILE A 504 -6.34 -25.46 14.00
CA ILE A 504 -7.80 -25.30 14.02
C ILE A 504 -8.50 -26.66 13.86
N THR A 505 -8.05 -27.49 12.92
CA THR A 505 -8.66 -28.82 12.71
C THR A 505 -8.50 -29.74 13.93
N CYS A 506 -7.39 -29.65 14.66
CA CYS A 506 -7.21 -30.42 15.90
C CYS A 506 -8.22 -30.02 16.98
N PHE A 507 -8.48 -28.72 17.16
CA PHE A 507 -9.44 -28.23 18.15
C PHE A 507 -10.91 -28.44 17.73
N GLU A 508 -11.21 -28.31 16.44
CA GLU A 508 -12.56 -28.52 15.89
C GLU A 508 -12.93 -30.00 15.69
N SER A 509 -12.00 -30.94 15.94
CA SER A 509 -12.24 -32.38 15.85
C SER A 509 -13.50 -32.83 16.62
N THR A 510 -13.72 -32.29 17.81
CA THR A 510 -14.91 -32.58 18.63
C THR A 510 -16.23 -32.10 18.01
N ASN A 511 -16.21 -30.99 17.27
CA ASN A 511 -17.39 -30.49 16.57
C ASN A 511 -17.62 -31.27 15.27
N TYR A 512 -16.55 -31.70 14.60
CA TYR A 512 -16.62 -32.59 13.45
C TYR A 512 -17.23 -33.95 13.78
N GLU A 513 -16.89 -34.54 14.94
CA GLU A 513 -17.50 -35.80 15.39
C GLU A 513 -19.01 -35.66 15.67
N ARG A 514 -19.46 -34.47 16.07
CA ARG A 514 -20.88 -34.19 16.33
C ARG A 514 -21.67 -33.94 15.06
N ASP A 515 -21.13 -33.14 14.14
CA ASP A 515 -21.75 -32.82 12.87
C ASP A 515 -20.71 -32.76 11.73
N PRO A 516 -20.44 -33.90 11.07
CA PRO A 516 -19.39 -34.00 10.06
C PRO A 516 -19.73 -33.28 8.75
N LEU A 517 -21.01 -32.97 8.50
CA LEU A 517 -21.45 -32.28 7.28
C LEU A 517 -21.16 -30.79 7.38
N THR A 518 -21.57 -30.16 8.48
CA THR A 518 -21.35 -28.74 8.71
C THR A 518 -19.87 -28.44 8.96
N PHE A 519 -19.21 -29.27 9.79
CA PHE A 519 -17.80 -29.10 10.14
C PHE A 519 -16.83 -29.83 9.20
N ALA A 520 -17.25 -30.15 7.98
CA ALA A 520 -16.41 -30.78 6.98
C ALA A 520 -15.09 -30.02 6.81
N LEU A 521 -13.99 -30.78 6.61
CA LEU A 521 -12.65 -30.20 6.46
C LEU A 521 -12.60 -29.13 5.37
N PHE A 522 -13.34 -29.30 4.28
CA PHE A 522 -13.44 -28.32 3.21
C PHE A 522 -14.00 -26.97 3.69
N ASN A 523 -15.07 -26.96 4.50
CA ASN A 523 -15.66 -25.73 5.05
C ASN A 523 -14.68 -25.02 5.99
N ILE A 524 -13.93 -25.79 6.80
CA ILE A 524 -12.87 -25.24 7.66
C ILE A 524 -11.78 -24.59 6.82
N ILE A 525 -11.29 -25.27 5.78
CA ILE A 525 -10.26 -24.73 4.86
C ILE A 525 -10.77 -23.46 4.17
N PHE A 526 -12.02 -23.48 3.70
CA PHE A 526 -12.65 -22.36 3.01
C PHE A 526 -12.66 -21.11 3.92
N GLU A 527 -13.11 -21.28 5.17
CA GLU A 527 -13.20 -20.19 6.14
C GLU A 527 -11.80 -19.62 6.48
N ILE A 528 -10.80 -20.49 6.67
CA ILE A 528 -9.42 -20.10 6.96
C ILE A 528 -8.83 -19.27 5.82
N ILE A 529 -8.99 -19.73 4.57
CA ILE A 529 -8.42 -19.04 3.41
C ILE A 529 -9.16 -17.72 3.15
N SER A 530 -10.47 -17.68 3.36
CA SER A 530 -11.25 -16.44 3.31
C SER A 530 -10.78 -15.41 4.35
N ALA A 531 -10.59 -15.83 5.61
CA ALA A 531 -10.10 -14.99 6.69
C ALA A 531 -8.68 -14.47 6.41
N TYR A 532 -7.79 -15.34 5.95
CA TYR A 532 -6.40 -14.97 5.61
C TYR A 532 -6.32 -14.07 4.37
N GLY A 533 -7.18 -14.30 3.38
CA GLY A 533 -7.29 -13.46 2.19
C GLY A 533 -7.83 -12.06 2.48
N GLY A 534 -8.52 -11.89 3.61
CA GLY A 534 -9.26 -10.67 3.93
C GLY A 534 -10.45 -10.49 2.99
N VAL A 535 -11.14 -11.59 2.64
CA VAL A 535 -12.26 -11.57 1.71
C VAL A 535 -13.58 -11.51 2.48
N GLY A 536 -13.84 -12.47 3.36
CA GLY A 536 -15.07 -12.50 4.16
C GLY A 536 -16.22 -13.32 3.60
N PHE A 537 -15.94 -14.19 2.62
CA PHE A 537 -16.88 -15.26 2.30
C PHE A 537 -16.90 -16.30 3.41
N SER A 538 -18.10 -16.77 3.71
CA SER A 538 -18.31 -17.92 4.58
C SER A 538 -19.28 -18.88 3.92
N VAL A 539 -19.08 -20.17 4.16
CA VAL A 539 -20.07 -21.19 3.83
C VAL A 539 -21.36 -20.95 4.65
N GLY A 540 -21.21 -20.34 5.83
CA GLY A 540 -22.32 -20.03 6.74
C GLY A 540 -22.84 -21.27 7.47
N LEU A 541 -23.86 -21.04 8.30
CA LEU A 541 -24.59 -22.08 9.02
C LEU A 541 -26.04 -22.09 8.55
N PRO A 542 -26.71 -23.26 8.48
CA PRO A 542 -28.10 -23.34 8.01
C PRO A 542 -29.07 -22.49 8.84
N ASP A 543 -28.88 -22.44 10.16
CA ASP A 543 -29.86 -21.87 11.10
C ASP A 543 -29.42 -20.51 11.69
N GLN A 544 -28.31 -19.94 11.24
CA GLN A 544 -27.70 -18.77 11.89
C GLN A 544 -27.20 -17.74 10.87
N ALA A 545 -27.45 -16.46 11.15
CA ALA A 545 -27.07 -15.33 10.30
C ALA A 545 -25.62 -14.84 10.51
N TYR A 546 -24.77 -15.65 11.14
CA TYR A 546 -23.34 -15.36 11.35
C TYR A 546 -22.46 -16.37 10.58
N SER A 547 -21.20 -16.01 10.38
CA SER A 547 -20.23 -16.81 9.62
C SER A 547 -19.95 -18.16 10.28
N PHE A 548 -19.52 -19.15 9.52
CA PHE A 548 -19.24 -20.51 10.00
C PHE A 548 -18.29 -20.53 11.21
N CYS A 549 -17.30 -19.64 11.26
CA CYS A 549 -16.40 -19.48 12.41
C CYS A 549 -17.09 -19.07 13.74
N GLY A 550 -18.35 -18.61 13.72
CA GLY A 550 -19.11 -18.30 14.92
C GLY A 550 -19.45 -19.50 15.80
N ALA A 551 -19.58 -20.69 15.18
CA ALA A 551 -19.85 -21.93 15.90
C ALA A 551 -18.59 -22.64 16.45
N TRP A 552 -17.40 -22.12 16.13
CA TRP A 552 -16.12 -22.75 16.49
C TRP A 552 -15.76 -22.57 17.96
N HIS A 553 -14.81 -23.37 18.45
CA HIS A 553 -14.24 -23.19 19.77
C HIS A 553 -13.60 -21.80 19.92
N PRO A 554 -13.62 -21.20 21.14
CA PRO A 554 -13.04 -19.88 21.37
C PRO A 554 -11.55 -19.80 20.99
N PHE A 555 -10.81 -20.89 21.21
CA PHE A 555 -9.39 -20.94 20.85
C PHE A 555 -9.17 -20.90 19.33
N SER A 556 -9.94 -21.67 18.55
CA SER A 556 -9.89 -21.65 17.08
C SER A 556 -10.22 -20.27 16.50
N ARG A 557 -11.18 -19.56 17.11
CA ARG A 557 -11.51 -18.16 16.76
C ARG A 557 -10.32 -17.21 16.97
N LEU A 558 -9.56 -17.36 18.05
CA LEU A 558 -8.36 -16.56 18.31
C LEU A 558 -7.23 -16.86 17.31
N ILE A 559 -7.02 -18.13 16.96
CA ILE A 559 -6.07 -18.51 15.90
C ILE A 559 -6.49 -17.87 14.56
N LEU A 560 -7.78 -17.89 14.24
CA LEU A 560 -8.31 -17.27 13.03
C LEU A 560 -8.07 -15.74 13.02
N CYS A 561 -8.22 -15.05 14.15
CA CYS A 561 -7.85 -13.64 14.29
C CYS A 561 -6.37 -13.38 13.99
N ALA A 562 -5.47 -14.23 14.48
CA ALA A 562 -4.05 -14.11 14.18
C ALA A 562 -3.76 -14.29 12.68
N MET A 563 -4.48 -15.21 12.02
CA MET A 563 -4.38 -15.40 10.57
C MET A 563 -4.91 -14.21 9.76
N MET A 564 -6.03 -13.60 10.16
CA MET A 564 -6.54 -12.37 9.52
C MET A 564 -5.51 -11.24 9.61
N MET A 565 -4.93 -11.04 10.80
CA MET A 565 -3.90 -10.02 11.02
C MET A 565 -2.67 -10.28 10.16
N ARG A 566 -2.18 -11.52 10.11
CA ARG A 566 -1.03 -11.90 9.29
C ARG A 566 -1.32 -11.74 7.79
N GLY A 567 -2.52 -12.12 7.35
CA GLY A 567 -3.01 -11.99 5.99
C GLY A 567 -3.03 -10.53 5.53
N ARG A 568 -3.56 -9.63 6.37
CA ARG A 568 -3.60 -8.19 6.08
C ARG A 568 -2.22 -7.56 5.88
N HIS A 569 -1.20 -8.08 6.56
CA HIS A 569 0.17 -7.55 6.48
C HIS A 569 1.04 -8.21 5.39
N ARG A 570 0.56 -9.24 4.67
CA ARG A 570 1.38 -9.98 3.68
C ARG A 570 1.76 -9.18 2.43
N GLY A 571 0.97 -8.15 2.11
CA GLY A 571 1.16 -7.28 0.95
C GLY A 571 1.97 -6.01 1.22
N LEU A 572 2.31 -5.74 2.47
CA LEU A 572 3.09 -4.55 2.83
C LEU A 572 4.57 -4.79 2.47
N PRO A 573 5.27 -3.80 1.91
CA PRO A 573 6.68 -3.94 1.59
C PRO A 573 7.50 -4.06 2.88
N PHE A 574 8.45 -5.00 2.91
CA PHE A 574 9.39 -5.16 4.02
C PHE A 574 10.37 -3.98 4.10
N ASP A 575 10.71 -3.41 2.95
CA ASP A 575 11.59 -2.24 2.81
C ASP A 575 10.78 -0.96 2.53
N ILE A 576 11.27 0.17 3.04
CA ILE A 576 10.57 1.46 2.97
C ILE A 576 10.54 1.95 1.52
N ASP A 577 9.34 1.92 0.91
CA ASP A 577 9.06 2.47 -0.42
C ASP A 577 9.57 3.92 -0.52
N LYS A 578 10.14 4.29 -1.68
CA LYS A 578 10.69 5.63 -1.94
C LYS A 578 9.67 6.73 -1.63
N ALA A 579 8.39 6.49 -1.92
CA ALA A 579 7.31 7.45 -1.63
C ALA A 579 7.03 7.66 -0.12
N ILE A 580 7.55 6.80 0.75
CA ILE A 580 7.43 6.85 2.21
C ILE A 580 8.72 7.39 2.86
N GLN A 581 9.85 7.35 2.15
CA GLN A 581 11.10 7.87 2.66
C GLN A 581 11.02 9.39 2.88
N LEU A 582 11.48 9.82 4.05
CA LEU A 582 11.55 11.23 4.39
C LEU A 582 12.65 11.89 3.53
N PRO A 583 12.40 13.10 3.00
CA PRO A 583 13.39 13.82 2.21
C PRO A 583 14.66 14.08 3.02
N GLY A 584 15.81 13.79 2.41
CA GLY A 584 17.11 14.05 3.02
C GLY A 584 18.29 13.55 2.20
N GLU A 585 19.48 14.00 2.59
CA GLU A 585 20.77 13.73 1.95
C GLU A 585 21.07 12.24 1.74
N LYS A 586 20.64 11.38 2.68
CA LYS A 586 20.79 9.92 2.56
C LYS A 586 20.04 9.33 1.36
N SER A 587 18.89 9.89 1.00
CA SER A 587 18.11 9.43 -0.16
C SER A 587 18.81 9.78 -1.47
N GLU A 588 19.39 10.98 -1.53
CA GLU A 588 20.14 11.45 -2.71
C GLU A 588 21.42 10.64 -2.92
N ILE A 589 22.18 10.38 -1.85
CA ILE A 589 23.38 9.54 -1.88
C ILE A 589 23.02 8.13 -2.37
N ALA A 590 21.89 7.58 -1.94
CA ALA A 590 21.43 6.27 -2.41
C ALA A 590 21.11 6.26 -3.91
N GLU A 591 20.48 7.32 -4.44
CA GLU A 591 20.20 7.44 -5.89
C GLU A 591 21.48 7.51 -6.73
N GLU A 592 22.49 8.24 -6.26
CA GLU A 592 23.80 8.30 -6.93
C GLU A 592 24.54 6.96 -6.88
N GLN A 593 24.52 6.30 -5.73
CA GLN A 593 25.12 4.97 -5.57
C GLN A 593 24.48 3.95 -6.50
N ASP A 594 23.13 3.93 -6.59
CA ASP A 594 22.41 3.01 -7.47
C ASP A 594 22.76 3.26 -8.95
N HIS A 595 22.85 4.52 -9.37
CA HIS A 595 23.27 4.86 -10.73
C HIS A 595 24.71 4.39 -11.01
N ASN A 596 25.63 4.62 -10.08
CA ASN A 596 27.01 4.18 -10.21
C ASN A 596 27.12 2.65 -10.32
N ILE A 597 26.35 1.90 -9.50
CA ILE A 597 26.29 0.44 -9.58
C ILE A 597 25.79 -0.01 -10.95
N ARG A 598 24.76 0.64 -11.51
CA ARG A 598 24.24 0.32 -12.85
C ARG A 598 25.25 0.59 -13.96
N ILE A 599 25.95 1.72 -13.91
CA ILE A 599 27.02 2.02 -14.88
C ILE A 599 28.12 0.96 -14.81
N VAL A 600 28.57 0.62 -13.60
CA VAL A 600 29.61 -0.38 -13.38
C VAL A 600 29.17 -1.74 -13.93
N SER A 601 27.96 -2.20 -13.60
CA SER A 601 27.39 -3.45 -14.12
C SER A 601 27.34 -3.47 -15.65
N TRP A 602 26.85 -2.38 -16.28
CA TRP A 602 26.79 -2.28 -17.75
C TRP A 602 28.18 -2.26 -18.40
N MET A 603 29.16 -1.60 -17.77
CA MET A 603 30.53 -1.60 -18.25
C MET A 603 31.15 -2.99 -18.16
N THR A 604 30.95 -3.70 -17.05
CA THR A 604 31.42 -5.07 -16.86
C THR A 604 30.83 -6.01 -17.91
N ASP A 605 29.52 -5.97 -18.15
CA ASP A 605 28.85 -6.78 -19.19
C ASP A 605 29.44 -6.52 -20.59
N ARG A 606 29.78 -5.26 -20.91
CA ARG A 606 30.38 -4.92 -22.21
C ARG A 606 31.83 -5.37 -22.34
N ILE A 607 32.60 -5.32 -21.25
CA ILE A 607 33.96 -5.82 -21.21
C ILE A 607 33.94 -7.34 -21.40
N GLU A 608 33.10 -8.04 -20.63
CA GLU A 608 32.94 -9.50 -20.72
C GLU A 608 32.46 -9.93 -22.12
N TYR A 609 31.49 -9.22 -22.71
CA TYR A 609 31.07 -9.47 -24.09
C TYR A 609 32.21 -9.23 -25.09
N SER A 610 32.99 -8.15 -24.92
CA SER A 610 34.13 -7.88 -25.79
C SER A 610 35.24 -8.92 -25.65
N GLU A 611 35.48 -9.44 -24.45
CA GLU A 611 36.43 -10.51 -24.20
C GLU A 611 35.94 -11.80 -24.84
N ASN A 612 34.68 -12.20 -24.61
CA ASN A 612 34.09 -13.39 -25.22
C ASN A 612 34.10 -13.35 -26.75
N VAL A 613 33.79 -12.20 -27.36
CA VAL A 613 33.87 -12.02 -28.83
C VAL A 613 35.32 -12.06 -29.34
N LYS A 614 36.30 -11.57 -28.56
CA LYS A 614 37.71 -11.73 -28.91
C LYS A 614 38.11 -13.20 -28.84
N THR A 615 37.76 -13.91 -27.77
CA THR A 615 38.07 -15.32 -27.58
C THR A 615 37.45 -16.20 -28.67
N GLU A 616 36.20 -15.93 -29.07
CA GLU A 616 35.55 -16.60 -30.22
C GLU A 616 36.18 -16.25 -31.58
N ARG A 617 36.73 -15.03 -31.74
CA ARG A 617 37.49 -14.69 -32.96
C ARG A 617 38.85 -15.40 -32.99
N PHE A 618 39.53 -15.52 -31.86
CA PHE A 618 40.82 -16.20 -31.78
C PHE A 618 40.69 -17.72 -31.91
N SER A 619 39.58 -18.33 -31.46
CA SER A 619 39.31 -19.77 -31.65
C SER A 619 38.90 -20.14 -33.08
N ASN A 620 38.39 -19.19 -33.88
CA ASN A 620 38.07 -19.39 -35.29
C ASN A 620 39.25 -19.14 -36.26
N ILE A 621 40.40 -18.69 -35.75
CA ILE A 621 41.65 -18.68 -36.51
C ILE A 621 42.27 -20.06 -36.35
N GLY A 622 41.92 -20.99 -37.24
CA GLY A 622 42.52 -22.32 -37.29
C GLY A 622 44.05 -22.25 -37.45
N PRO A 623 44.79 -23.31 -37.06
CA PRO A 623 46.25 -23.30 -37.07
C PRO A 623 46.77 -23.02 -38.49
N THR A 624 47.70 -22.08 -38.60
CA THR A 624 48.46 -21.85 -39.83
C THR A 624 49.15 -23.15 -40.25
N PRO A 625 49.04 -23.57 -41.53
CA PRO A 625 49.65 -24.82 -41.97
C PRO A 625 51.19 -24.71 -41.89
N PRO A 626 51.90 -25.76 -41.44
CA PRO A 626 53.34 -25.71 -41.28
C PRO A 626 54.03 -25.64 -42.65
N ILE A 627 54.94 -24.67 -42.80
CA ILE A 627 55.85 -24.54 -43.93
C ILE A 627 56.86 -25.69 -43.82
N ASN A 628 56.57 -26.82 -44.47
CA ASN A 628 57.54 -27.74 -45.08
C ASN A 628 56.85 -28.97 -45.67
N ALA A 629 56.47 -28.89 -46.95
CA ALA A 629 56.25 -30.07 -47.80
C ALA A 629 56.50 -29.69 -49.27
N ARG A 630 57.77 -29.54 -49.63
CA ARG A 630 58.22 -29.67 -51.02
C ARG A 630 59.60 -30.29 -51.00
N LEU A 631 59.68 -31.62 -50.95
CA LEU A 631 60.81 -32.44 -51.43
C LEU A 631 60.48 -33.95 -51.35
N LYS A 632 60.21 -34.50 -52.53
CA LYS A 632 60.47 -35.88 -53.02
C LYS A 632 59.56 -37.06 -52.63
N MET A 633 59.11 -37.69 -53.72
CA MET A 633 58.46 -38.99 -53.96
C MET A 633 56.96 -39.09 -53.72
#